data_AF-A0A517YKM7-F1
#
_entry.id   AF-A0A517YKM7-F1
#
_cell.length_a   1.000
_cell.length_b   1.000
_cell.length_c   1.000
_cell.angle_alpha   90.00
_cell.angle_beta   90.00
_cell.angle_gamma   90.00
#
_symmetry.space_group_name_H-M   'P 1'
#
loop_
_entity.id
_entity.type
_entity.pdbx_description
1 polymer ?
#
loop_
_entity_poly.entity_id
_entity_poly.type
_entity_poly.pdbx_seq_one_letter_code
_entity_poly.pdbx_strand_id
1 'polypeptide(L)'
;MRVPLPFFRKQTASWYVQIKGKQVPLGPDREAAWQKYHDLMAGHREMAPSTPVVEVLDQFLVWVGNNQAPKTLEYYKRYLDSFARHIGTRVRVQDLKAYHVTRWVDQQYSSQSDSSKFGAFRSVQRAFNWAKRQGVIQASPVANLDKPTPGCKRRSNSAARGG
;
A
#
# COMPACT_ATOMS: atom_id res chain seq x y z
N MET A 1 20.98 5.87 13.44
CA MET A 1 19.82 6.69 13.02
C MET A 1 19.17 7.31 14.25
N ARG A 2 18.82 8.60 14.23
CA ARG A 2 18.08 9.25 15.33
C ARG A 2 16.59 9.02 15.11
N VAL A 3 15.94 8.26 15.98
CA VAL A 3 14.48 8.15 16.00
C VAL A 3 13.89 9.48 16.47
N PRO A 4 12.96 10.09 15.72
CA PRO A 4 12.33 11.33 16.15
C PRO A 4 11.43 11.04 17.34
N LEU A 5 11.59 11.81 18.43
CA LEU A 5 10.73 11.70 19.62
C LEU A 5 9.44 12.52 19.42
N PRO A 6 8.28 12.03 19.89
CA PRO A 6 7.07 12.83 19.89
C PRO A 6 7.21 14.00 20.87
N PHE A 7 6.74 15.18 20.48
CA PHE A 7 6.78 16.40 21.29
C PHE A 7 5.38 17.00 21.45
N PHE A 8 5.14 17.59 22.62
CA PHE A 8 3.86 18.22 22.93
C PHE A 8 3.83 19.67 22.44
N ARG A 9 2.80 20.04 21.67
CA ARG A 9 2.60 21.40 21.18
C ARG A 9 1.52 22.10 22.01
N LYS A 10 1.94 23.10 22.81
CA LYS A 10 1.06 23.88 23.69
C LYS A 10 -0.08 24.60 22.95
N GLN A 11 0.17 25.07 21.72
CA GLN A 11 -0.79 25.87 20.94
C GLN A 11 -2.04 25.08 20.51
N THR A 12 -1.93 23.76 20.33
CA THR A 12 -3.05 22.89 19.92
C THR A 12 -3.33 21.81 20.96
N ALA A 13 -2.72 21.92 22.16
CA ALA A 13 -2.76 20.93 23.23
C ALA A 13 -2.64 19.48 22.73
N SER A 14 -1.72 19.21 21.80
CA SER A 14 -1.61 17.92 21.10
C SER A 14 -0.16 17.50 20.92
N TRP A 15 0.07 16.20 20.97
CA TRP A 15 1.33 15.55 20.63
C TRP A 15 1.53 15.49 19.12
N TYR A 16 2.75 15.73 18.69
CA TYR A 16 3.20 15.64 17.30
C TYR A 16 4.49 14.83 17.23
N VAL A 17 4.76 14.21 16.10
CA VAL A 17 6.07 13.63 15.78
C VAL A 17 6.57 14.18 14.45
N GLN A 18 7.87 14.48 14.37
CA GLN A 18 8.49 14.99 13.15
C GLN A 18 9.15 13.85 12.38
N ILE A 19 8.59 13.49 11.22
CA ILE A 19 9.07 12.39 10.39
C ILE A 19 9.40 12.93 9.01
N LYS A 20 10.66 12.80 8.58
CA LYS A 20 11.16 13.27 7.27
C LYS A 20 10.72 14.71 6.93
N GLY A 21 10.79 15.62 7.92
CA GLY A 21 10.42 17.04 7.76
C GLY A 21 8.92 17.35 7.79
N LYS A 22 8.05 16.35 8.02
CA LYS A 22 6.60 16.56 8.20
C LYS A 22 6.18 16.32 9.65
N GLN A 23 5.31 17.17 10.17
CA GLN A 23 4.71 17.02 11.50
C GLN A 23 3.43 16.20 11.39
N VAL A 24 3.37 15.06 12.08
CA VAL A 24 2.19 14.19 12.14
C VAL A 24 1.52 14.38 13.49
N PRO A 25 0.22 14.73 13.55
CA PRO A 25 -0.51 14.83 14.81
C PRO A 25 -0.79 13.43 15.38
N LEU A 26 -0.44 13.21 16.64
CA LEU A 26 -0.67 11.96 17.37
C LEU A 26 -1.94 12.05 18.23
N GLY A 27 -2.26 13.24 18.74
CA GLY A 27 -3.47 13.53 19.50
C GLY A 27 -3.17 14.21 20.84
N PRO A 28 -4.20 14.65 21.58
CA PRO A 28 -4.03 15.36 22.85
C PRO A 28 -3.56 14.45 23.99
N ASP A 29 -3.97 13.19 23.96
CA ASP A 29 -3.67 12.22 25.01
C ASP A 29 -2.26 11.66 24.88
N ARG A 30 -1.50 11.65 25.98
CA ARG A 30 -0.10 11.21 26.01
C ARG A 30 0.01 9.72 25.74
N GLU A 31 -0.77 8.88 26.42
CA GLU A 31 -0.66 7.43 26.26
C GLU A 31 -1.12 7.01 24.86
N ALA A 32 -2.24 7.54 24.37
CA ALA A 32 -2.69 7.28 23.01
C ALA A 32 -1.71 7.82 21.96
N ALA A 33 -1.03 8.94 22.23
CA ALA A 33 -0.01 9.48 21.34
C ALA A 33 1.27 8.62 21.35
N TRP A 34 1.69 8.13 22.51
CA TRP A 34 2.81 7.21 22.63
C TRP A 34 2.46 5.86 21.99
N GLN A 35 1.26 5.31 22.19
CA GLN A 35 0.81 4.10 21.50
C GLN A 35 0.85 4.27 19.98
N LYS A 36 0.27 5.37 19.47
CA LYS A 36 0.37 5.71 18.03
C LYS A 36 1.80 5.91 17.57
N TYR A 37 2.66 6.52 18.39
CA TYR A 37 4.08 6.67 18.10
C TYR A 37 4.77 5.30 18.01
N HIS A 38 4.51 4.41 18.96
CA HIS A 38 5.02 3.04 18.99
C HIS A 38 4.50 2.24 17.78
N ASP A 39 3.22 2.36 17.41
CA ASP A 39 2.66 1.72 16.20
C ASP A 39 3.29 2.28 14.92
N LEU A 40 3.52 3.59 14.87
CA LEU A 40 4.11 4.28 13.72
C LEU A 40 5.61 3.96 13.60
N MET A 41 6.31 3.78 14.73
CA MET A 41 7.71 3.35 14.79
C MET A 41 7.88 1.83 14.60
N ALA A 42 6.92 1.00 15.04
CA ALA A 42 6.92 -0.44 14.82
C ALA A 42 6.76 -0.79 13.34
N GLY A 43 5.98 0.01 12.59
CA GLY A 43 5.93 -0.03 11.12
C GLY A 43 7.17 0.58 10.43
N HIS A 44 8.13 1.12 11.18
CA HIS A 44 9.39 1.68 10.71
C HIS A 44 10.58 0.74 11.01
N ARG A 45 10.33 -0.57 11.12
CA ARG A 45 11.41 -1.55 11.07
C ARG A 45 11.96 -1.56 9.64
N GLU A 46 13.24 -1.23 9.47
CA GLU A 46 13.92 -1.48 8.19
C GLU A 46 13.80 -2.98 7.90
N MET A 47 13.01 -3.32 6.89
CA MET A 47 12.89 -4.69 6.43
C MET A 47 14.10 -4.97 5.54
N ALA A 48 14.78 -6.08 5.81
CA ALA A 48 15.82 -6.54 4.92
C ALA A 48 15.22 -6.82 3.53
N PRO A 49 16.00 -6.69 2.44
CA PRO A 49 15.55 -7.10 1.11
C PRO A 49 15.13 -8.58 1.05
N SER A 50 15.58 -9.38 2.01
CA SER A 50 15.20 -10.78 2.22
C SER A 50 13.84 -10.99 2.88
N THR A 51 13.15 -9.92 3.31
CA THR A 51 11.85 -10.02 3.96
C THR A 51 10.80 -10.56 2.99
N PRO A 52 9.92 -11.48 3.43
CA PRO A 52 8.81 -11.97 2.62
C PRO A 52 7.87 -10.84 2.19
N VAL A 53 7.39 -10.89 0.96
CA VAL A 53 6.42 -9.91 0.46
C VAL A 53 5.16 -9.85 1.32
N VAL A 54 4.69 -10.99 1.81
CA VAL A 54 3.49 -11.10 2.66
C VAL A 54 3.60 -10.23 3.91
N GLU A 55 4.78 -10.11 4.51
CA GLU A 55 4.99 -9.31 5.71
C GLU A 55 4.83 -7.80 5.42
N VAL A 56 5.24 -7.35 4.23
CA VAL A 56 5.01 -5.98 3.77
C VAL A 56 3.51 -5.71 3.59
N LEU A 57 2.77 -6.68 3.05
CA LEU A 57 1.33 -6.56 2.84
C LEU A 57 0.58 -6.49 4.17
N ASP A 58 0.95 -7.35 5.12
CA ASP A 58 0.34 -7.38 6.45
C ASP A 58 0.58 -6.07 7.19
N GLN A 59 1.81 -5.55 7.20
CA GLN A 59 2.10 -4.26 7.82
C GLN A 59 1.35 -3.10 7.14
N PHE A 60 1.17 -3.15 5.82
CA PHE A 60 0.35 -2.18 5.12
C PHE A 60 -1.12 -2.26 5.55
N LEU A 61 -1.69 -3.46 5.72
CA LEU A 61 -3.07 -3.63 6.19
C LEU A 61 -3.26 -3.13 7.63
N VAL A 62 -2.30 -3.39 8.52
CA VAL A 62 -2.29 -2.83 9.88
C VAL A 62 -2.29 -1.30 9.82
N TRP A 63 -1.41 -0.72 8.99
CA TRP A 63 -1.36 0.73 8.82
C TRP A 63 -2.67 1.30 8.26
N VAL A 64 -3.28 0.67 7.26
CA VAL A 64 -4.58 1.09 6.70
C VAL A 64 -5.67 1.02 7.77
N GLY A 65 -5.73 -0.06 8.57
CA GLY A 65 -6.71 -0.19 9.64
C GLY A 65 -6.62 0.92 10.69
N ASN A 66 -5.40 1.36 11.00
CA ASN A 66 -5.17 2.43 11.98
C ASN A 66 -5.35 3.85 11.42
N ASN A 67 -5.28 4.04 10.10
CA ASN A 67 -5.21 5.37 9.48
C ASN A 67 -6.36 5.68 8.50
N GLN A 68 -7.19 4.72 8.14
CA GLN A 68 -8.23 4.86 7.11
C GLN A 68 -9.56 4.26 7.57
N ALA A 69 -10.63 4.58 6.83
CA ALA A 69 -11.96 4.08 7.11
C ALA A 69 -12.05 2.54 6.94
N PRO A 70 -12.88 1.82 7.72
CA PRO A 70 -13.00 0.36 7.68
C PRO A 70 -13.28 -0.20 6.29
N LYS A 71 -14.16 0.45 5.52
CA LYS A 71 -14.48 0.09 4.12
C LYS A 71 -13.26 0.10 3.20
N THR A 72 -12.28 0.97 3.50
CA THR A 72 -11.02 1.06 2.76
C THR A 72 -10.11 -0.12 3.10
N LEU A 73 -10.07 -0.52 4.37
CA LEU A 73 -9.34 -1.72 4.82
C LEU A 73 -9.90 -2.97 4.13
N GLU A 74 -11.23 -3.17 4.14
CA GLU A 74 -11.87 -4.29 3.46
C GLU A 74 -11.55 -4.33 1.96
N TYR A 75 -11.56 -3.15 1.31
CA TYR A 75 -11.20 -3.02 -0.10
C TYR A 75 -9.74 -3.44 -0.37
N TYR A 76 -8.78 -3.09 0.48
CA TYR A 76 -7.40 -3.55 0.26
C TYR A 76 -7.23 -5.02 0.63
N LYS A 77 -7.83 -5.45 1.74
CA LYS A 77 -7.74 -6.82 2.26
C LYS A 77 -8.18 -7.85 1.23
N ARG A 78 -9.29 -7.62 0.51
CA ARG A 78 -9.76 -8.56 -0.53
C ARG A 78 -8.73 -8.84 -1.63
N TYR A 79 -7.98 -7.81 -2.06
CA TYR A 79 -7.00 -7.94 -3.14
C TYR A 79 -5.67 -8.45 -2.61
N LEU A 80 -5.23 -7.94 -1.47
CA LEU A 80 -3.94 -8.32 -0.88
C LEU A 80 -3.96 -9.75 -0.34
N ASP A 81 -5.07 -10.22 0.25
CA ASP A 81 -5.20 -11.62 0.67
C ASP A 81 -5.16 -12.57 -0.55
N SER A 82 -5.80 -12.20 -1.67
CA SER A 82 -5.74 -12.98 -2.91
C SER A 82 -4.32 -13.03 -3.48
N PHE A 83 -3.64 -11.88 -3.49
CA PHE A 83 -2.26 -11.80 -3.97
C PHE A 83 -1.29 -12.58 -3.07
N ALA A 84 -1.42 -12.48 -1.76
CA ALA A 84 -0.61 -13.22 -0.78
C ALA A 84 -0.74 -14.74 -0.97
N ARG A 85 -1.96 -15.23 -1.22
CA ARG A 85 -2.20 -16.65 -1.55
C ARG A 85 -1.55 -17.07 -2.87
N HIS A 86 -1.52 -16.19 -3.86
CA HIS A 86 -0.92 -16.49 -5.16
C HIS A 86 0.61 -16.54 -5.11
N ILE A 87 1.25 -15.58 -4.43
CA ILE A 87 2.73 -15.52 -4.38
C ILE A 87 3.32 -16.47 -3.33
N GLY A 88 2.54 -16.82 -2.31
CA GLY A 88 3.00 -17.57 -1.14
C GLY A 88 4.01 -16.80 -0.28
N THR A 89 4.58 -17.50 0.71
CA THR A 89 5.52 -16.93 1.69
C THR A 89 6.98 -16.96 1.23
N ARG A 90 7.27 -17.58 0.07
CA ARG A 90 8.64 -17.80 -0.43
C ARG A 90 9.20 -16.60 -1.18
N VAL A 91 8.34 -15.77 -1.78
CA VAL A 91 8.78 -14.62 -2.58
C VAL A 91 9.19 -13.49 -1.65
N ARG A 92 10.44 -13.04 -1.81
CA ARG A 92 11.03 -11.93 -1.06
C ARG A 92 10.84 -10.63 -1.81
N VAL A 93 10.94 -9.51 -1.10
CA VAL A 93 10.79 -8.17 -1.70
C VAL A 93 11.76 -7.96 -2.87
N GLN A 94 13.00 -8.41 -2.74
CA GLN A 94 14.02 -8.29 -3.79
C GLN A 94 13.72 -9.09 -5.07
N ASP A 95 13.01 -10.21 -4.93
CA ASP A 95 12.71 -11.13 -6.03
C ASP A 95 11.36 -10.81 -6.69
N LEU A 96 10.57 -9.93 -6.05
CA LEU A 96 9.31 -9.49 -6.58
C LEU A 96 9.55 -8.67 -7.85
N LYS A 97 8.90 -9.09 -8.94
CA LYS A 97 8.91 -8.40 -10.23
C LYS A 97 7.49 -8.07 -10.67
N ALA A 98 7.35 -7.03 -11.49
CA ALA A 98 6.08 -6.62 -12.10
C ALA A 98 5.28 -7.79 -12.70
N TYR A 99 5.97 -8.72 -13.36
CA TYR A 99 5.39 -9.94 -13.94
C TYR A 99 4.57 -10.78 -12.94
N HIS A 100 4.96 -10.85 -11.66
CA HIS A 100 4.21 -11.62 -10.65
C HIS A 100 2.82 -11.02 -10.42
N VAL A 101 2.72 -9.70 -10.45
CA VAL A 101 1.44 -8.99 -10.29
C VAL A 101 0.59 -9.19 -11.53
N THR A 102 1.17 -9.04 -12.73
CA THR A 102 0.46 -9.27 -13.99
C THR A 102 -0.07 -10.69 -14.08
N ARG A 103 0.77 -11.71 -13.80
CA ARG A 103 0.38 -13.12 -13.82
C ARG A 103 -0.74 -13.43 -12.81
N TRP A 104 -0.68 -12.84 -11.61
CA TRP A 104 -1.74 -12.97 -10.62
C TRP A 104 -3.06 -12.40 -11.13
N VAL A 105 -3.03 -11.18 -11.69
CA VAL A 105 -4.24 -10.52 -12.22
C VAL A 105 -4.83 -11.32 -13.38
N ASP A 106 -3.99 -11.79 -14.30
CA ASP A 106 -4.43 -12.60 -15.43
C ASP A 106 -5.03 -13.94 -14.99
N GLN A 107 -4.52 -14.55 -13.92
CA GLN A 107 -5.08 -15.82 -13.41
C GLN A 107 -6.36 -15.64 -12.60
N GLN A 108 -6.40 -14.67 -11.69
CA GLN A 108 -7.50 -14.53 -10.71
C GLN A 108 -8.63 -13.62 -11.20
N TYR A 109 -8.34 -12.74 -12.16
CA TYR A 109 -9.27 -11.72 -12.63
C TYR A 109 -9.43 -11.75 -14.15
N SER A 110 -9.08 -12.86 -14.84
CA SER A 110 -9.22 -12.99 -16.30
C SER A 110 -10.61 -12.60 -16.80
N SER A 111 -11.66 -13.10 -16.14
CA SER A 111 -13.08 -12.88 -16.46
C SER A 111 -13.66 -11.57 -15.91
N GLN A 112 -12.87 -10.79 -15.17
CA GLN A 112 -13.33 -9.57 -14.51
C GLN A 112 -13.07 -8.33 -15.37
N SER A 113 -13.82 -7.26 -15.08
CA SER A 113 -13.68 -5.99 -15.79
C SER A 113 -12.29 -5.36 -15.61
N ASP A 114 -11.89 -4.53 -16.57
CA ASP A 114 -10.62 -3.77 -16.50
C ASP A 114 -10.52 -2.88 -15.26
N SER A 115 -11.67 -2.39 -14.75
CA SER A 115 -11.74 -1.65 -13.49
C SER A 115 -11.37 -2.51 -12.27
N SER A 116 -11.81 -3.77 -12.23
CA SER A 116 -11.45 -4.72 -11.17
C SER A 116 -9.96 -5.09 -11.25
N LYS A 117 -9.46 -5.34 -12.46
CA LYS A 117 -8.02 -5.59 -12.72
C LYS A 117 -7.17 -4.39 -12.29
N PHE A 118 -7.59 -3.18 -12.64
CA PHE A 118 -6.92 -1.94 -12.21
C PHE A 118 -6.91 -1.80 -10.68
N GLY A 119 -8.03 -2.10 -10.01
CA GLY A 119 -8.13 -2.11 -8.55
C GLY A 119 -7.13 -3.06 -7.89
N ALA A 120 -6.95 -4.26 -8.45
CA ALA A 120 -5.98 -5.24 -8.02
C ALA A 120 -4.53 -4.71 -8.15
N PHE A 121 -4.15 -4.22 -9.34
CA PHE A 121 -2.82 -3.61 -9.56
C PHE A 121 -2.56 -2.43 -8.63
N ARG A 122 -3.55 -1.54 -8.47
CA ARG A 122 -3.44 -0.35 -7.63
C ARG A 122 -3.22 -0.70 -6.16
N SER A 123 -3.89 -1.74 -5.67
CA SER A 123 -3.78 -2.17 -4.27
C SER A 123 -2.37 -2.64 -3.95
N VAL A 124 -1.81 -3.52 -4.79
CA VAL A 124 -0.43 -4.00 -4.63
C VAL A 124 0.56 -2.84 -4.75
N GLN A 125 0.43 -1.99 -5.78
CA GLN A 125 1.35 -0.88 -5.95
C GLN A 125 1.31 0.10 -4.77
N ARG A 126 0.12 0.37 -4.20
CA ARG A 126 -0.01 1.27 -3.06
C ARG A 126 0.69 0.72 -1.81
N ALA A 127 0.62 -0.60 -1.58
CA ALA A 127 1.33 -1.24 -0.47
C ALA A 127 2.86 -1.04 -0.59
N PHE A 128 3.45 -1.30 -1.77
CA PHE A 128 4.88 -1.12 -1.99
C PHE A 128 5.32 0.35 -2.01
N ASN A 129 4.48 1.25 -2.53
CA ASN A 129 4.76 2.69 -2.45
C ASN A 129 4.68 3.21 -1.00
N TRP A 130 3.77 2.67 -0.19
CA TRP A 130 3.75 2.93 1.26
C TRP A 130 5.04 2.43 1.91
N ALA A 131 5.46 1.20 1.65
CA ALA A 131 6.70 0.63 2.19
C ALA A 131 7.93 1.47 1.81
N LYS A 132 8.03 1.91 0.54
CA LYS A 132 9.10 2.80 0.08
C LYS A 132 9.08 4.13 0.83
N ARG A 133 7.90 4.73 1.03
CA ARG A 133 7.76 6.01 1.76
C ARG A 133 8.17 5.87 3.23
N GLN A 134 7.80 4.76 3.87
CA GLN A 134 8.21 4.44 5.23
C GLN A 134 9.71 4.11 5.34
N GLY A 135 10.44 3.95 4.22
CA GLY A 135 11.84 3.54 4.26
C GLY A 135 12.05 2.08 4.64
N VAL A 136 10.97 1.30 4.63
CA VAL A 136 10.99 -0.15 4.87
C VAL A 136 11.70 -0.88 3.73
N ILE A 137 11.58 -0.37 2.51
CA ILE A 137 12.26 -0.88 1.31
C ILE A 137 13.03 0.26 0.63
N GLN A 138 14.22 -0.02 0.09
CA GLN A 138 15.03 0.98 -0.63
C GLN A 138 14.43 1.36 -1.99
N ALA A 139 13.84 0.41 -2.71
CA ALA A 139 13.23 0.61 -4.01
C ALA A 139 11.88 -0.13 -4.10
N SER A 140 10.91 0.47 -4.81
CA SER A 140 9.63 -0.19 -5.10
C SER A 140 9.79 -1.00 -6.39
N PRO A 141 9.82 -2.34 -6.34
CA PRO A 141 10.04 -3.19 -7.51
C PRO A 141 8.86 -3.15 -8.51
N VAL A 142 7.74 -2.57 -8.08
CA VAL A 142 6.48 -2.47 -8.84
C VAL A 142 6.14 -1.02 -9.21
N ALA A 143 7.14 -0.12 -9.18
CA ALA A 143 6.96 1.28 -9.56
C ALA A 143 6.51 1.42 -11.03
N ASN A 144 7.06 0.60 -11.92
CA ASN A 144 6.81 0.62 -13.37
C ASN A 144 5.80 -0.44 -13.82
N LEU A 145 4.78 -0.74 -13.01
CA LEU A 145 3.68 -1.61 -13.44
C LEU A 145 2.91 -0.94 -14.58
N ASP A 146 2.86 -1.58 -15.74
CA ASP A 146 1.87 -1.32 -16.79
C ASP A 146 0.50 -1.76 -16.31
N LYS A 147 -0.37 -0.78 -16.06
CA LYS A 147 -1.72 -1.03 -15.53
C LYS A 147 -2.72 -0.83 -16.65
N PRO A 148 -3.79 -1.63 -16.71
CA PRO A 148 -4.90 -1.34 -17.60
C PRO A 148 -5.52 0.00 -17.19
N THR A 149 -5.59 0.95 -18.10
CA THR A 149 -6.24 2.25 -17.84
C THR A 149 -7.73 2.01 -17.58
N PRO A 150 -8.28 2.35 -16.40
CA PRO A 150 -9.68 2.14 -16.11
C PRO A 150 -10.51 3.10 -16.96
N GLY A 151 -11.14 2.56 -18.02
CA GLY A 151 -12.14 3.25 -18.81
C GLY A 151 -11.64 4.42 -19.67
N CYS A 152 -10.76 4.16 -20.64
CA CYS A 152 -11.07 4.78 -21.94
C CYS A 152 -12.24 3.95 -22.47
N LYS A 153 -13.47 4.48 -22.42
CA LYS A 153 -14.53 3.94 -23.26
C LYS A 153 -13.96 3.97 -24.68
N ARG A 154 -13.59 2.81 -25.24
CA ARG A 154 -13.42 2.71 -26.68
C ARG A 154 -14.80 3.03 -27.23
N ARG A 155 -15.00 4.29 -27.62
CA ARG A 155 -16.20 4.73 -28.33
C ARG A 155 -16.15 3.91 -29.60
N SER A 156 -16.84 2.77 -29.62
CA SER A 156 -17.16 2.06 -30.83
C SER A 156 -18.01 3.04 -31.62
N ASN A 157 -17.34 3.88 -32.42
CA ASN A 157 -17.98 4.59 -33.49
C ASN A 157 -18.32 3.52 -34.51
N SER A 158 -19.49 2.90 -34.35
CA SER A 158 -20.16 2.18 -35.43
C SER A 158 -20.55 3.23 -36.46
N ALA A 159 -19.57 3.65 -37.25
CA ALA A 159 -19.75 4.36 -38.50
C ALA A 159 -19.62 3.35 -39.63
N ALA A 160 -20.69 2.59 -39.85
CA ALA A 160 -21.06 2.09 -41.18
C ALA A 160 -22.21 3.01 -41.61
N ARG A 161 -22.03 4.07 -42.42
CA ARG A 161 -21.71 4.08 -43.86
C ARG A 161 -22.50 3.02 -44.65
N GLY A 162 -23.68 3.45 -45.10
CA GLY A 162 -24.07 3.44 -46.52
C GLY A 162 -24.58 2.12 -47.11
N GLY A 163 -25.79 2.18 -47.67
CA GLY A 163 -26.42 1.14 -48.49
C GLY A 163 -27.92 1.30 -48.45
#